data_AF-A0A7J0CV67-F1
#
_entry.id   AF-A0A7J0CV67-F1
#
_cell.length_a   1.000
_cell.length_b   1.000
_cell.length_c   1.000
_cell.angle_alpha   90.00
_cell.angle_beta   90.00
_cell.angle_gamma   90.00
#
_symmetry.space_group_name_H-M   'P 1'
#
loop_
_entity.id
_entity.type
_entity.pdbx_description
1 polymer ?
#
loop_
_entity_poly.entity_id
_entity_poly.type
_entity_poly.pdbx_seq_one_letter_code
_entity_poly.pdbx_strand_id
1 'polypeptide(L)'
;MTEPAVAVPGMGTVHHLDDHRPAPDTTTAEPVSLVKDPAPAVVDGDEVEAVDRADNPLADWLTVPDAPVLPAWARSTASIKANAAALVRLSWWHTRYHALRIPKYLVKTVLLAARGFYRATVGMWPTLSAQDHTAAVKALRAQSKARPEDVELATRLQIAHAERTRTRRWRFGAAAVGVAAATLGFALADPMLQGGIATAVVTPLAYLGRGKETQFLDQGAPPLRVDMSAQQLNDALRAAGLLKSGKSGDEDGPKVSCSMGPVRDGRGWAVIFDLPGVAARPPPTSSRSGKSSLRNSEWMRSRSSCPGSAPRRAATPAASACGSRTMTPTWVP
;
A
#
# COMPACT_ATOMS: atom_id res chain seq x y z
N MET A 1 5.43 -44.57 31.10
CA MET A 1 6.47 -43.55 30.83
C MET A 1 7.41 -44.17 29.83
N THR A 2 7.28 -43.80 28.55
CA THR A 2 8.12 -44.33 27.47
C THR A 2 8.40 -43.17 26.53
N GLU A 3 9.64 -42.69 26.54
CA GLU A 3 10.12 -41.63 25.66
C GLU A 3 10.17 -42.13 24.21
N PRO A 4 9.70 -41.36 23.22
CA PRO A 4 9.96 -41.64 21.82
C PRO A 4 11.36 -41.17 21.41
N ALA A 5 12.10 -42.07 20.77
CA ALA A 5 13.44 -41.83 20.23
C ALA A 5 13.42 -40.74 19.14
N VAL A 6 14.26 -39.73 19.33
CA VAL A 6 14.49 -38.64 18.36
C VAL A 6 15.38 -39.17 17.23
N ALA A 7 14.83 -39.25 16.03
CA ALA A 7 15.57 -39.59 14.82
C ALA A 7 16.54 -38.47 14.44
N VAL A 8 17.83 -38.81 14.35
CA VAL A 8 18.90 -37.91 13.89
C VAL A 8 18.70 -37.66 12.38
N PRO A 9 18.60 -36.40 11.92
CA PRO A 9 18.51 -36.10 10.50
C PRO A 9 19.83 -36.51 9.81
N GLY A 10 19.71 -37.35 8.79
CA GLY A 10 20.84 -37.83 7.99
C GLY A 10 21.64 -36.67 7.40
N MET A 11 22.93 -36.66 7.67
CA MET A 11 23.88 -35.74 7.04
C MET A 11 23.83 -35.94 5.52
N GLY A 12 23.62 -34.85 4.78
CA GLY A 12 23.61 -34.86 3.32
C GLY A 12 24.94 -35.39 2.76
N THR A 13 24.85 -36.29 1.80
CA THR A 13 26.00 -36.82 1.06
C THR A 13 26.61 -35.73 0.19
N VAL A 14 27.89 -35.45 0.41
CA VAL A 14 28.71 -34.57 -0.43
C VAL A 14 29.07 -35.35 -1.69
N HIS A 15 28.46 -35.01 -2.82
CA HIS A 15 28.83 -35.56 -4.12
C HIS A 15 30.04 -34.77 -4.67
N HIS A 16 31.15 -35.46 -4.94
CA HIS A 16 32.30 -34.86 -5.60
C HIS A 16 31.95 -34.63 -7.08
N LEU A 17 32.15 -33.41 -7.58
CA LEU A 17 31.85 -33.07 -8.99
C LEU A 17 32.66 -33.93 -9.98
N ASP A 18 33.78 -34.49 -9.55
CA ASP A 18 34.64 -35.35 -10.36
C ASP A 18 33.98 -36.71 -10.68
N ASP A 19 33.01 -37.16 -9.87
CA ASP A 19 32.29 -38.43 -10.09
C ASP A 19 31.35 -38.40 -11.30
N HIS A 20 31.09 -37.20 -11.85
CA HIS A 20 30.26 -37.00 -13.05
C HIS A 20 31.07 -36.57 -14.28
N ARG A 21 32.40 -36.52 -14.20
CA ARG A 21 33.22 -36.27 -15.39
C ARG A 21 33.28 -37.56 -16.20
N PRO A 22 32.77 -37.59 -17.45
CA PRO A 22 32.97 -38.75 -18.30
C PRO A 22 34.48 -38.98 -18.43
N ALA A 23 34.91 -40.21 -18.14
CA ALA A 23 36.29 -40.61 -18.35
C ALA A 23 36.64 -40.32 -19.82
N PRO A 24 37.81 -39.74 -20.11
CA PRO A 24 38.23 -39.53 -21.49
C PRO A 24 38.24 -40.88 -22.19
N ASP A 25 37.37 -41.06 -23.17
CA ASP A 25 37.32 -42.25 -24.02
C ASP A 25 38.62 -42.33 -24.82
N THR A 26 39.62 -43.00 -24.26
CA THR A 26 40.88 -43.37 -24.93
C THR A 26 40.68 -44.56 -25.87
N THR A 27 39.65 -44.53 -26.72
CA THR A 27 39.51 -45.51 -27.80
C THR A 27 38.80 -44.89 -29.01
N THR A 28 39.54 -44.77 -30.12
CA THR A 28 39.04 -44.45 -31.48
C THR A 28 38.68 -42.98 -31.77
N ALA A 29 39.64 -42.07 -31.58
CA ALA A 29 39.66 -40.82 -32.35
C ALA A 29 40.68 -40.99 -33.48
N GLU A 30 40.20 -40.98 -34.72
CA GLU A 30 41.09 -40.86 -35.89
C GLU A 30 41.97 -39.60 -35.74
N PRO A 31 43.25 -39.65 -36.12
CA PRO A 31 44.13 -38.50 -36.02
C PRO A 31 43.58 -37.39 -36.92
N VAL A 32 43.16 -36.27 -36.30
CA VAL A 32 42.86 -35.04 -37.03
C VAL A 32 44.14 -34.58 -37.70
N SER A 33 44.25 -34.87 -39.00
CA SER A 33 45.33 -34.38 -39.86
C SER A 33 45.23 -32.85 -39.95
N LEU A 34 46.21 -32.16 -39.36
CA LEU A 34 46.43 -30.73 -39.52
C LEU A 34 47.24 -30.41 -40.78
N VAL A 35 47.10 -31.22 -41.84
CA VAL A 35 47.65 -30.87 -43.14
C VAL A 35 46.70 -29.86 -43.76
N LYS A 36 47.17 -28.61 -43.88
CA LYS A 36 46.50 -27.53 -44.59
C LYS A 36 46.41 -27.92 -46.06
N ASP A 37 45.21 -28.29 -46.52
CA ASP A 37 44.94 -28.48 -47.94
C ASP A 37 45.35 -27.21 -48.72
N PRO A 38 46.06 -27.34 -49.87
CA PRO A 38 46.37 -26.19 -50.70
C PRO A 38 45.06 -25.59 -51.23
N ALA A 39 44.89 -24.30 -50.98
CA ALA A 39 43.69 -23.54 -51.31
C ALA A 39 43.30 -23.67 -52.80
N PRO A 40 41.99 -23.79 -53.13
CA PRO A 40 41.55 -23.61 -54.50
C PRO A 40 41.89 -22.19 -54.95
N ALA A 41 42.39 -22.07 -56.18
CA ALA A 41 42.73 -20.80 -56.80
C ALA A 41 41.55 -19.82 -56.71
N VAL A 42 41.77 -18.72 -56.00
CA VAL A 42 40.84 -17.61 -55.85
C VAL A 42 40.66 -16.97 -57.22
N VAL A 43 39.43 -17.04 -57.73
CA VAL A 43 38.99 -16.21 -58.85
C VAL A 43 38.82 -14.80 -58.27
N ASP A 44 39.60 -13.84 -58.77
CA ASP A 44 39.43 -12.41 -58.49
C ASP A 44 38.01 -11.98 -58.88
N GLY A 45 37.18 -11.66 -57.89
CA GLY A 45 35.82 -11.20 -58.09
C GLY A 45 35.15 -10.86 -56.76
N ASP A 46 34.97 -9.56 -56.54
CA ASP A 46 34.35 -8.85 -55.42
C ASP A 46 35.14 -8.82 -54.10
N GLU A 47 35.65 -7.62 -53.78
CA GLU A 47 36.08 -7.24 -52.43
C GLU A 47 34.91 -7.39 -51.46
N VAL A 48 34.79 -8.56 -50.83
CA VAL A 48 33.97 -8.73 -49.64
C VAL A 48 34.68 -7.98 -48.52
N GLU A 49 34.23 -6.76 -48.24
CA GLU A 49 34.73 -5.92 -47.17
C GLU A 49 34.69 -6.72 -45.85
N ALA A 50 35.87 -7.12 -45.37
CA ALA A 50 36.01 -7.85 -44.13
C ALA A 50 35.46 -6.99 -42.99
N VAL A 51 34.33 -7.40 -42.44
CA VAL A 51 33.56 -6.68 -41.41
C VAL A 51 34.38 -6.42 -40.13
N ASP A 52 35.48 -7.14 -39.93
CA ASP A 52 36.37 -7.07 -38.77
C ASP A 52 37.62 -6.17 -38.94
N ARG A 53 37.59 -5.11 -39.77
CA ARG A 53 38.67 -4.10 -39.80
C ARG A 53 38.53 -3.15 -38.62
N ALA A 54 39.65 -2.86 -37.93
CA ALA A 54 39.70 -1.94 -36.78
C ALA A 54 39.24 -0.50 -37.12
N ASP A 55 39.28 -0.13 -38.40
CA ASP A 55 38.88 1.19 -38.90
C ASP A 55 37.42 1.21 -39.38
N ASN A 56 36.67 0.10 -39.21
CA ASN A 56 35.29 0.01 -39.63
C ASN A 56 34.37 0.69 -38.59
N PRO A 57 33.67 1.80 -38.90
CA PRO A 57 32.65 2.37 -37.99
C PRO A 57 31.51 1.36 -37.73
N LEU A 58 31.43 0.37 -38.64
CA LEU A 58 30.97 -1.01 -38.57
C LEU A 58 31.06 -1.82 -37.27
N ALA A 59 32.27 -1.78 -36.70
CA ALA A 59 32.72 -2.70 -35.68
C ALA A 59 32.20 -2.27 -34.29
N ASP A 60 32.02 -0.96 -34.09
CA ASP A 60 31.57 -0.38 -32.81
C ASP A 60 30.11 -0.71 -32.46
N TRP A 61 29.29 -1.11 -33.45
CA TRP A 61 27.93 -1.64 -33.23
C TRP A 61 27.85 -3.17 -33.21
N LEU A 62 28.92 -3.85 -33.62
CA LEU A 62 29.10 -5.30 -33.48
C LEU A 62 29.82 -5.69 -32.19
N THR A 63 30.52 -4.74 -31.53
CA THR A 63 30.96 -4.89 -30.14
C THR A 63 29.75 -4.81 -29.21
N VAL A 64 28.97 -5.89 -29.19
CA VAL A 64 27.94 -6.13 -28.19
C VAL A 64 28.63 -5.96 -26.83
N PRO A 65 28.19 -5.01 -25.98
CA PRO A 65 28.78 -4.85 -24.66
C PRO A 65 28.75 -6.22 -23.96
N ASP A 66 29.87 -6.66 -23.40
CA ASP A 66 29.97 -7.90 -22.62
C ASP A 66 29.07 -7.90 -21.36
N ALA A 67 28.30 -6.83 -21.16
CA ALA A 67 27.25 -6.77 -20.18
C ALA A 67 26.17 -7.82 -20.51
N PRO A 68 25.91 -8.76 -19.60
CA PRO A 68 24.95 -9.83 -19.84
C PRO A 68 23.55 -9.25 -20.06
N VAL A 69 23.01 -9.46 -21.27
CA VAL A 69 21.69 -8.97 -21.72
C VAL A 69 20.55 -9.44 -20.81
N LEU A 70 20.69 -10.64 -20.24
CA LEU A 70 19.71 -11.21 -19.32
C LEU A 70 20.15 -11.05 -17.86
N PRO A 71 19.21 -10.69 -16.96
CA PRO A 71 19.48 -10.66 -15.53
C PRO A 71 19.87 -12.06 -15.05
N ALA A 72 20.69 -12.15 -13.99
CA ALA A 72 21.28 -13.40 -13.52
C ALA A 72 20.25 -14.54 -13.28
N TRP A 73 19.02 -14.20 -12.89
CA TRP A 73 17.93 -15.17 -12.67
C TRP A 73 17.36 -15.78 -13.96
N ALA A 74 17.58 -15.16 -15.11
CA ALA A 74 17.06 -15.56 -16.42
C ALA A 74 18.13 -16.18 -17.34
N ARG A 75 19.40 -16.28 -16.89
CA ARG A 75 20.51 -16.77 -17.74
C ARG A 75 20.50 -18.27 -17.98
N SER A 76 19.85 -19.06 -17.13
CA SER A 76 19.78 -20.51 -17.30
C SER A 76 18.38 -21.05 -17.00
N THR A 77 18.03 -22.15 -17.65
CA THR A 77 16.79 -22.88 -17.34
C THR A 77 16.77 -23.37 -15.90
N ALA A 78 17.94 -23.70 -15.34
CA ALA A 78 18.11 -24.05 -13.92
C ALA A 78 17.78 -22.87 -13.00
N SER A 79 18.28 -21.66 -13.29
CA SER A 79 17.97 -20.46 -12.49
C SER A 79 16.49 -20.08 -12.59
N ILE A 80 15.89 -20.19 -13.77
CA ILE A 80 14.45 -19.93 -13.96
C ILE A 80 13.62 -20.91 -13.12
N LYS A 81 13.92 -22.22 -13.18
CA LYS A 81 13.23 -23.23 -12.37
C LYS A 81 13.38 -22.98 -10.87
N ALA A 82 14.59 -22.63 -10.41
CA ALA A 82 14.85 -22.33 -9.00
C ALA A 82 14.06 -21.10 -8.51
N ASN A 83 14.02 -20.02 -9.31
CA ASN A 83 13.26 -18.81 -8.98
C ASN A 83 11.75 -19.05 -9.04
N ALA A 84 11.25 -19.80 -10.02
CA ALA A 84 9.84 -20.20 -10.09
C ALA A 84 9.43 -21.01 -8.85
N ALA A 85 10.25 -21.99 -8.44
CA ALA A 85 10.01 -22.75 -7.21
C ALA A 85 10.01 -21.86 -5.95
N ALA A 86 10.94 -20.90 -5.88
CA ALA A 86 10.96 -19.92 -4.79
C ALA A 86 9.70 -19.04 -4.78
N LEU A 87 9.26 -18.55 -5.93
CA LEU A 87 8.04 -17.76 -6.08
C LEU A 87 6.78 -18.54 -5.69
N VAL A 88 6.70 -19.82 -6.07
CA VAL A 88 5.59 -20.71 -5.68
C VAL A 88 5.59 -20.89 -4.16
N ARG A 89 6.73 -21.16 -3.53
CA ARG A 89 6.83 -21.27 -2.06
C ARG A 89 6.42 -19.97 -1.36
N LEU A 90 6.86 -18.82 -1.87
CA LEU A 90 6.50 -17.51 -1.33
C LEU A 90 5.00 -17.24 -1.47
N SER A 91 4.44 -17.46 -2.66
CA SER A 91 3.00 -17.30 -2.93
C SER A 91 2.17 -18.23 -2.06
N TRP A 92 2.61 -19.48 -1.89
CA TRP A 92 1.97 -20.44 -1.01
C TRP A 92 1.96 -19.98 0.46
N TRP A 93 3.09 -19.47 0.95
CA TRP A 93 3.18 -18.92 2.29
C TRP A 93 2.22 -17.72 2.48
N HIS A 94 2.20 -16.77 1.53
CA HIS A 94 1.27 -15.64 1.55
C HIS A 94 -0.19 -16.08 1.51
N THR A 95 -0.54 -17.00 0.60
CA THR A 95 -1.91 -17.50 0.48
C THR A 95 -2.35 -18.17 1.77
N ARG A 96 -1.52 -19.01 2.41
CA ARG A 96 -1.85 -19.61 3.71
C ARG A 96 -2.01 -18.58 4.82
N TYR A 97 -1.07 -17.64 4.90
CA TYR A 97 -1.09 -16.56 5.88
C TYR A 97 -2.36 -15.73 5.78
N HIS A 98 -2.78 -15.38 4.56
CA HIS A 98 -3.98 -14.62 4.32
C HIS A 98 -5.24 -15.48 4.46
N ALA A 99 -5.24 -16.73 3.99
CA ALA A 99 -6.37 -17.66 4.11
C ALA A 99 -6.84 -17.81 5.56
N LEU A 100 -5.92 -17.97 6.50
CA LEU A 100 -6.23 -18.02 7.93
C LEU A 100 -6.85 -16.72 8.47
N ARG A 101 -6.57 -15.57 7.85
CA ARG A 101 -7.10 -14.25 8.24
C ARG A 101 -8.29 -13.79 7.40
N ILE A 102 -8.65 -14.50 6.32
CA ILE A 102 -9.81 -14.16 5.48
C ILE A 102 -11.05 -13.94 6.34
N PRO A 103 -11.39 -14.78 7.35
CA PRO A 103 -12.58 -14.55 8.17
C PRO A 103 -12.57 -13.18 8.85
N LYS A 104 -11.41 -12.78 9.42
CA LYS A 104 -11.24 -11.47 10.06
C LYS A 104 -11.41 -10.32 9.06
N TYR A 105 -10.78 -10.43 7.89
CA TYR A 105 -10.89 -9.39 6.85
C TYR A 105 -12.32 -9.29 6.30
N LEU A 106 -13.01 -10.43 6.15
CA LEU A 106 -14.37 -10.49 5.66
C LEU A 106 -15.32 -9.79 6.63
N VAL A 107 -15.25 -10.10 7.93
CA VAL A 107 -16.06 -9.42 8.96
C VAL A 107 -15.83 -7.91 8.92
N LYS A 108 -14.57 -7.47 8.86
CA LYS A 108 -14.24 -6.04 8.78
C LYS A 108 -14.78 -5.38 7.51
N THR A 109 -14.72 -6.08 6.38
CA THR A 109 -15.25 -5.61 5.10
C THR A 109 -16.77 -5.46 5.17
N VAL A 110 -17.47 -6.43 5.74
CA VAL A 110 -18.93 -6.39 5.92
C VAL A 110 -19.33 -5.22 6.83
N LEU A 111 -18.62 -4.99 7.93
CA LEU A 111 -18.90 -3.85 8.82
C LEU A 111 -18.67 -2.50 8.13
N LEU A 112 -17.57 -2.37 7.35
CA LEU A 112 -17.30 -1.18 6.57
C LEU A 112 -18.35 -0.97 5.48
N ALA A 113 -18.75 -2.03 4.78
CA ALA A 113 -19.80 -1.97 3.77
C ALA A 113 -21.15 -1.57 4.37
N ALA A 114 -21.53 -2.12 5.53
CA ALA A 114 -22.74 -1.74 6.25
C ALA A 114 -22.72 -0.26 6.65
N ARG A 115 -21.58 0.24 7.14
CA ARG A 115 -21.39 1.67 7.45
C ARG A 115 -21.44 2.55 6.20
N GLY A 116 -20.86 2.11 5.09
CA GLY A 116 -20.95 2.80 3.81
C GLY A 116 -22.38 2.84 3.28
N PHE A 117 -23.10 1.72 3.37
CA PHE A 117 -24.51 1.63 3.01
C PHE A 117 -25.38 2.57 3.85
N TYR A 118 -25.16 2.63 5.17
CA TYR A 118 -25.83 3.59 6.05
C TYR A 118 -25.57 5.04 5.59
N ARG A 119 -24.32 5.41 5.32
CA ARG A 119 -23.96 6.75 4.84
C ARG A 119 -24.59 7.08 3.50
N ALA A 120 -24.58 6.14 2.55
CA ALA A 120 -25.24 6.29 1.26
C ALA A 120 -26.75 6.48 1.43
N THR A 121 -27.37 5.68 2.31
CA THR A 121 -28.80 5.75 2.57
C THR A 121 -29.19 7.07 3.23
N VAL A 122 -28.44 7.53 4.23
CA VAL A 122 -28.67 8.83 4.89
C VAL A 122 -28.46 9.99 3.90
N GLY A 123 -27.42 9.93 3.07
CA GLY A 123 -27.16 10.95 2.04
C GLY A 123 -28.23 10.99 0.94
N MET A 124 -28.79 9.82 0.60
CA MET A 124 -29.86 9.69 -0.38
C MET A 124 -31.26 9.85 0.22
N TRP A 125 -31.38 9.90 1.55
CA TRP A 125 -32.67 10.02 2.22
C TRP A 125 -33.42 11.30 1.85
N PRO A 126 -32.81 12.50 1.79
CA PRO A 126 -33.49 13.72 1.37
C PRO A 126 -34.10 13.61 -0.04
N THR A 127 -33.41 12.93 -0.97
CA THR A 127 -33.87 12.78 -2.36
C THR A 127 -34.99 11.74 -2.48
N LEU A 128 -34.90 10.64 -1.71
CA LEU A 128 -35.90 9.55 -1.72
C LEU A 128 -37.15 9.87 -0.91
N SER A 129 -37.00 10.46 0.27
CA SER A 129 -38.11 10.76 1.18
C SER A 129 -38.98 11.92 0.72
N ALA A 130 -38.58 12.62 -0.35
CA ALA A 130 -39.22 13.84 -0.82
C ALA A 130 -39.40 14.84 0.34
N GLN A 131 -38.40 14.96 1.22
CA GLN A 131 -38.39 16.03 2.22
C GLN A 131 -38.60 17.36 1.51
N ASP A 132 -39.50 18.19 2.06
CA ASP A 132 -39.92 19.47 1.49
C ASP A 132 -38.75 20.46 1.47
N HIS A 133 -37.80 20.28 0.56
CA HIS A 133 -36.63 21.14 0.43
C HIS A 133 -36.84 22.24 -0.61
N THR A 134 -37.86 22.14 -1.48
CA THR A 134 -38.19 23.22 -2.40
C THR A 134 -38.75 24.40 -1.62
N ALA A 135 -38.14 25.57 -1.82
CA ALA A 135 -38.51 26.81 -1.14
C ALA A 135 -40.01 27.12 -1.26
N ALA A 136 -40.61 26.84 -2.42
CA ALA A 136 -42.04 27.03 -2.68
C ALA A 136 -42.94 26.22 -1.74
N VAL A 137 -42.57 24.98 -1.40
CA VAL A 137 -43.40 24.10 -0.55
C VAL A 137 -43.25 24.46 0.91
N LYS A 138 -42.04 24.85 1.32
CA LYS A 138 -41.81 25.42 2.65
C LYS A 138 -42.58 26.72 2.83
N ALA A 139 -42.59 27.59 1.81
CA ALA A 139 -43.35 28.84 1.82
C ALA A 139 -44.86 28.57 1.87
N LEU A 140 -45.38 27.64 1.06
CA LEU A 140 -46.80 27.28 1.06
C LEU A 140 -47.23 26.68 2.42
N ARG A 141 -46.39 25.84 3.03
CA ARG A 141 -46.62 25.33 4.40
C ARG A 141 -46.62 26.45 5.44
N ALA A 142 -45.68 27.39 5.34
CA ALA A 142 -45.63 28.53 6.25
C ALA A 142 -46.86 29.44 6.08
N GLN A 143 -47.29 29.69 4.84
CA GLN A 143 -48.48 30.49 4.52
C GLN A 143 -49.77 29.81 5.02
N SER A 144 -49.95 28.51 4.76
CA SER A 144 -51.10 27.74 5.26
C SER A 144 -51.13 27.68 6.79
N LYS A 145 -49.97 27.66 7.47
CA LYS A 145 -49.89 27.73 8.94
C LYS A 145 -50.20 29.13 9.48
N ALA A 146 -49.83 30.17 8.74
CA ALA A 146 -50.09 31.56 9.13
C ALA A 146 -51.54 31.99 8.92
N ARG A 147 -52.25 31.36 7.97
CA ARG A 147 -53.65 31.63 7.61
C ARG A 147 -54.45 30.33 7.54
N PRO A 148 -54.76 29.70 8.69
CA PRO A 148 -55.51 28.44 8.71
C PRO A 148 -56.95 28.56 8.16
N GLU A 149 -57.51 29.76 8.16
CA GLU A 149 -58.83 30.08 7.60
C GLU A 149 -58.89 30.03 6.06
N ASP A 150 -57.73 30.11 5.39
CA ASP A 150 -57.65 30.11 3.94
C ASP A 150 -57.70 28.68 3.37
N VAL A 151 -58.92 28.27 2.99
CA VAL A 151 -59.22 26.95 2.41
C VAL A 151 -58.46 26.73 1.09
N GLU A 152 -58.18 27.78 0.32
CA GLU A 152 -57.43 27.65 -0.92
C GLU A 152 -55.95 27.29 -0.67
N LEU A 153 -55.33 27.91 0.34
CA LEU A 153 -53.96 27.57 0.72
C LEU A 153 -53.86 26.14 1.24
N ALA A 154 -54.83 25.70 2.03
CA ALA A 154 -54.90 24.33 2.54
C ALA A 154 -55.08 23.31 1.39
N THR A 155 -55.98 23.57 0.44
CA THR A 155 -56.21 22.67 -0.70
C THR A 155 -55.00 22.59 -1.63
N ARG A 156 -54.34 23.73 -1.93
CA ARG A 156 -53.08 23.75 -2.71
C ARG A 156 -51.98 22.93 -2.01
N LEU A 157 -51.88 23.01 -0.68
CA LEU A 157 -50.91 22.23 0.08
C LEU A 157 -51.21 20.72 0.01
N GLN A 158 -52.48 20.32 0.06
CA GLN A 158 -52.91 18.91 -0.05
C GLN A 158 -52.65 18.35 -1.46
N ILE A 159 -52.99 19.09 -2.52
CA ILE A 159 -52.69 18.70 -3.91
C ILE A 159 -51.19 18.47 -4.08
N ALA A 160 -50.39 19.42 -3.60
CA ALA A 160 -48.95 19.34 -3.72
C ALA A 160 -48.36 18.18 -2.88
N HIS A 161 -48.99 17.82 -1.74
CA HIS A 161 -48.65 16.62 -0.97
C HIS A 161 -49.01 15.32 -1.72
N ALA A 162 -50.18 15.26 -2.36
CA ALA A 162 -50.64 14.10 -3.10
C ALA A 162 -49.74 13.76 -4.30
N GLU A 163 -49.35 14.76 -5.09
CA GLU A 163 -48.42 14.59 -6.22
C GLU A 163 -47.05 14.03 -5.77
N ARG A 164 -46.51 14.53 -4.65
CA ARG A 164 -45.26 14.03 -4.07
C ARG A 164 -45.39 12.61 -3.56
N THR A 165 -46.50 12.27 -2.93
CA THR A 165 -46.74 10.93 -2.43
C THR A 165 -46.86 9.93 -3.59
N ARG A 166 -47.50 10.33 -4.69
CA ARG A 166 -47.58 9.52 -5.91
C ARG A 166 -46.20 9.28 -6.53
N THR A 167 -45.39 10.32 -6.72
CA THR A 167 -44.03 10.19 -7.26
C THR A 167 -43.11 9.38 -6.33
N ARG A 168 -43.23 9.57 -5.01
CA ARG A 168 -42.53 8.75 -4.01
C ARG A 168 -42.89 7.28 -4.13
N ARG A 169 -44.18 6.94 -4.20
CA ARG A 169 -44.64 5.55 -4.38
C ARG A 169 -44.06 4.92 -5.64
N TRP A 170 -44.02 5.65 -6.76
CA TRP A 170 -43.39 5.16 -8.00
C TRP A 170 -41.88 4.94 -7.85
N ARG A 171 -41.15 5.86 -7.20
CA ARG A 171 -39.71 5.71 -6.96
C ARG A 171 -39.41 4.51 -6.05
N PHE A 172 -40.13 4.37 -4.94
CA PHE A 172 -39.96 3.22 -4.05
C PHE A 172 -40.43 1.91 -4.69
N GLY A 173 -41.50 1.94 -5.49
CA GLY A 173 -41.95 0.79 -6.27
C GLY A 173 -40.91 0.35 -7.29
N ALA A 174 -40.39 1.28 -8.09
CA ALA A 174 -39.31 1.01 -9.05
C ALA A 174 -38.03 0.52 -8.36
N ALA A 175 -37.66 1.12 -7.23
CA ALA A 175 -36.52 0.67 -6.43
C ALA A 175 -36.74 -0.75 -5.87
N ALA A 176 -37.93 -1.06 -5.35
CA ALA A 176 -38.26 -2.39 -4.83
C ALA A 176 -38.22 -3.46 -5.94
N VAL A 177 -38.78 -3.15 -7.12
CA VAL A 177 -38.71 -4.04 -8.30
C VAL A 177 -37.27 -4.21 -8.76
N GLY A 178 -36.48 -3.13 -8.80
CA GLY A 178 -35.06 -3.19 -9.17
C GLY A 178 -34.24 -4.05 -8.20
N VAL A 179 -34.48 -3.92 -6.89
CA VAL A 179 -33.86 -4.76 -5.87
C VAL A 179 -34.28 -6.22 -6.05
N ALA A 180 -35.58 -6.50 -6.23
CA ALA A 180 -36.09 -7.85 -6.44
C ALA A 180 -35.47 -8.52 -7.68
N ALA A 181 -35.41 -7.79 -8.80
CA ALA A 181 -34.77 -8.25 -10.03
C ALA A 181 -33.28 -8.51 -9.84
N ALA A 182 -32.56 -7.62 -9.15
CA ALA A 182 -31.14 -7.81 -8.84
C ALA A 182 -30.91 -9.02 -7.92
N THR A 183 -31.76 -9.21 -6.91
CA THR A 183 -31.65 -10.38 -6.01
C THR A 183 -31.92 -11.69 -6.74
N LEU A 184 -32.91 -11.71 -7.64
CA LEU A 184 -33.21 -12.89 -8.44
C LEU A 184 -32.08 -13.19 -9.44
N GLY A 185 -31.57 -12.15 -10.11
CA GLY A 185 -30.43 -12.26 -11.02
C GLY A 185 -29.17 -12.76 -10.31
N PHE A 186 -28.92 -12.31 -9.07
CA PHE A 186 -27.81 -12.80 -8.25
C PHE A 186 -28.00 -14.27 -7.86
N ALA A 187 -29.20 -14.67 -7.44
CA ALA A 187 -29.49 -16.05 -7.04
C ALA A 187 -29.35 -17.05 -8.20
N LEU A 188 -29.65 -16.62 -9.43
CA LEU A 188 -29.53 -17.43 -10.64
C LEU A 188 -28.14 -17.39 -11.29
N ALA A 189 -27.25 -16.50 -10.83
CA ALA A 189 -25.90 -16.39 -11.37
C ALA A 189 -25.01 -17.56 -10.91
N ASP A 190 -24.08 -17.97 -11.77
CA ASP A 190 -23.01 -18.92 -11.42
C ASP A 190 -22.13 -18.38 -10.28
N PRO A 191 -21.54 -19.22 -9.40
CA PRO A 191 -20.72 -18.76 -8.28
C PRO A 191 -19.57 -17.81 -8.65
N MET A 192 -18.94 -17.94 -9.82
CA MET A 192 -17.91 -16.98 -10.24
C MET A 192 -18.52 -15.59 -10.45
N LEU A 193 -19.67 -15.52 -11.11
CA LEU A 193 -20.38 -14.26 -11.35
C LEU A 193 -20.93 -13.67 -10.05
N GLN A 194 -21.44 -14.50 -9.13
CA GLN A 194 -21.83 -14.06 -7.79
C GLN A 194 -20.66 -13.41 -7.05
N GLY A 195 -19.48 -14.02 -7.09
CA GLY A 195 -18.26 -13.45 -6.52
C GLY A 195 -17.90 -12.09 -7.13
N GLY A 196 -18.01 -11.96 -8.46
CA GLY A 196 -17.81 -10.71 -9.18
C GLY A 196 -18.80 -9.62 -8.77
N ILE A 197 -20.10 -9.92 -8.75
CA ILE A 197 -21.16 -8.99 -8.34
C ILE A 197 -20.98 -8.57 -6.87
N ALA A 198 -20.76 -9.52 -5.97
CA ALA A 198 -20.54 -9.24 -4.56
C ALA A 198 -19.33 -8.32 -4.37
N THR A 199 -18.22 -8.58 -5.07
CA THR A 199 -17.03 -7.73 -5.02
C THR A 199 -17.30 -6.33 -5.56
N ALA A 200 -18.02 -6.22 -6.68
CA ALA A 200 -18.37 -4.95 -7.30
C ALA A 200 -19.29 -4.08 -6.43
N VAL A 201 -20.18 -4.68 -5.63
CA VAL A 201 -21.08 -3.96 -4.70
C VAL A 201 -20.39 -3.65 -3.37
N VAL A 202 -19.71 -4.63 -2.78
CA VAL A 202 -19.10 -4.51 -1.45
C VAL A 202 -17.91 -3.55 -1.45
N THR A 203 -17.09 -3.55 -2.51
CA THR A 203 -15.89 -2.70 -2.60
C THR A 203 -16.20 -1.20 -2.49
N PRO A 204 -17.09 -0.59 -3.29
CA PRO A 204 -17.42 0.82 -3.18
C PRO A 204 -18.13 1.16 -1.86
N LEU A 205 -18.97 0.26 -1.34
CA LEU A 205 -19.61 0.47 -0.03
C LEU A 205 -18.56 0.46 1.10
N ALA A 206 -17.64 -0.49 1.10
CA ALA A 206 -16.55 -0.55 2.06
C ALA A 206 -15.65 0.69 1.96
N TYR A 207 -15.39 1.17 0.74
CA TYR A 207 -14.64 2.40 0.50
C TYR A 207 -15.36 3.64 1.07
N LEU A 208 -16.67 3.79 0.85
CA LEU A 208 -17.47 4.88 1.41
C LEU A 208 -17.59 4.81 2.95
N GLY A 209 -17.61 3.60 3.49
CA GLY A 209 -17.61 3.35 4.93
C GLY A 209 -16.29 3.69 5.62
N ARG A 210 -15.19 3.69 4.86
CA ARG A 210 -13.83 3.94 5.34
C ARG A 210 -13.71 5.35 5.97
N GLY A 211 -13.09 5.42 7.14
CA GLY A 211 -12.63 6.67 7.76
C GLY A 211 -11.20 7.02 7.35
N LYS A 212 -10.75 8.25 7.62
CA LYS A 212 -9.37 8.68 7.31
C LYS A 212 -8.32 7.77 7.98
N GLU A 213 -8.61 7.33 9.20
CA GLU A 213 -7.70 6.52 10.03
C GLU A 213 -7.95 5.00 10.00
N THR A 214 -8.96 4.51 9.26
CA THR A 214 -9.24 3.07 9.25
C THR A 214 -8.24 2.33 8.36
N GLN A 215 -7.29 1.63 8.99
CA GLN A 215 -6.38 0.71 8.32
C GLN A 215 -7.14 -0.59 8.02
N PHE A 216 -7.17 -1.06 6.76
CA PHE A 216 -7.94 -2.26 6.37
C PHE A 216 -7.19 -3.55 6.71
N LEU A 217 -5.93 -3.64 6.28
CA LEU A 217 -5.06 -4.77 6.59
C LEU A 217 -4.48 -4.62 8.00
N ASP A 218 -4.42 -5.72 8.74
CA ASP A 218 -3.56 -5.77 9.91
C ASP A 218 -2.12 -5.46 9.48
N GLN A 219 -1.33 -4.88 10.37
CA GLN A 219 0.08 -4.65 10.09
C GLN A 219 0.75 -5.99 9.79
N GLY A 220 1.07 -6.22 8.52
CA GLY A 220 1.60 -7.50 8.04
C GLY A 220 3.04 -7.75 8.50
N ALA A 221 3.75 -6.69 8.88
CA ALA A 221 4.99 -6.81 9.62
C ALA A 221 4.63 -7.12 11.09
N PRO A 222 4.94 -8.32 11.63
CA PRO A 222 5.18 -8.38 13.07
C PRO A 222 6.16 -7.25 13.40
N PRO A 223 6.05 -6.57 14.56
CA PRO A 223 7.07 -5.62 14.95
C PRO A 223 8.40 -6.36 14.88
N LEU A 224 9.19 -6.07 13.84
CA LEU A 224 10.58 -6.47 13.75
C LEU A 224 11.25 -5.66 14.85
N ARG A 225 11.12 -6.16 16.06
CA ARG A 225 12.03 -5.83 17.15
C ARG A 225 13.34 -6.47 16.73
N VAL A 226 14.04 -5.78 15.84
CA VAL A 226 15.47 -5.96 15.76
C VAL A 226 15.96 -5.31 17.03
N ASP A 227 16.17 -6.12 18.06
CA ASP A 227 16.88 -5.70 19.27
C ASP A 227 18.33 -5.45 18.85
N MET A 228 18.53 -4.35 18.11
CA MET A 228 19.83 -3.91 17.65
C MET A 228 20.54 -3.39 18.89
N SER A 229 21.61 -4.06 19.31
CA SER A 229 22.41 -3.53 20.40
C SER A 229 22.97 -2.16 19.99
N ALA A 230 23.18 -1.27 20.96
CA ALA A 230 23.78 0.03 20.67
C ALA A 230 25.12 -0.10 19.92
N GLN A 231 25.83 -1.22 20.06
CA GLN A 231 27.04 -1.54 19.31
C GLN A 231 26.75 -1.81 17.83
N GLN A 232 25.80 -2.70 17.53
CA GLN A 232 25.42 -3.02 16.14
C GLN A 232 24.90 -1.79 15.37
N LEU A 233 24.21 -0.88 16.05
CA LEU A 233 23.76 0.37 15.44
C LEU A 233 24.93 1.33 15.14
N ASN A 234 25.87 1.49 16.08
CA ASN A 234 27.07 2.31 15.86
C ASN A 234 27.95 1.73 14.75
N ASP A 235 28.05 0.40 14.63
CA ASP A 235 28.79 -0.26 13.55
C ASP A 235 28.10 -0.10 12.20
N ALA A 236 26.77 -0.20 12.14
CA ALA A 236 26.01 0.10 10.92
C ALA A 236 26.16 1.57 10.50
N LEU A 237 26.16 2.51 11.44
CA LEU A 237 26.37 3.93 11.17
C LEU A 237 27.81 4.26 10.73
N ARG A 238 28.81 3.55 11.26
CA ARG A 238 30.20 3.61 10.77
C ARG A 238 30.32 3.00 9.37
N ALA A 239 29.66 1.87 9.11
CA ALA A 239 29.63 1.23 7.79
C ALA A 239 28.92 2.11 6.73
N ALA A 240 27.89 2.85 7.15
CA ALA A 240 27.21 3.85 6.32
C ALA A 240 28.00 5.17 6.15
N GLY A 241 29.15 5.32 6.81
CA GLY A 241 30.00 6.51 6.75
C GLY A 241 29.43 7.75 7.46
N LEU A 242 28.37 7.59 8.24
CA LEU A 242 27.71 8.69 8.97
C LEU A 242 28.43 9.02 10.28
N LEU A 243 29.18 8.05 10.83
CA LEU A 243 30.09 8.28 11.94
C LEU A 243 31.53 8.22 11.44
N LYS A 244 32.34 9.19 11.87
CA LYS A 244 33.77 9.18 11.60
C LYS A 244 34.36 7.94 12.28
N SER A 245 34.88 7.02 11.48
CA SER A 245 35.69 5.92 12.01
C SER A 245 36.80 6.53 12.85
N GLY A 246 36.87 6.14 14.12
CA GLY A 246 37.97 6.51 14.99
C GLY A 246 39.27 6.19 14.26
N LYS A 247 40.21 7.13 14.27
CA LYS A 247 41.51 6.96 13.63
C LYS A 247 42.23 5.84 14.39
N SER A 248 42.24 4.64 13.83
CA SER A 248 43.13 3.54 14.19
C SER A 248 43.09 3.10 15.67
N GLY A 249 42.19 2.17 16.01
CA GLY A 249 42.37 1.30 17.19
C GLY A 249 41.77 1.78 18.52
N ASP A 250 41.13 2.95 18.57
CA ASP A 250 40.38 3.37 19.76
C ASP A 250 38.93 2.87 19.72
N GLU A 251 38.59 1.98 20.65
CA GLU A 251 37.20 1.54 20.92
C GLU A 251 36.28 2.68 21.43
N ASP A 252 36.86 3.87 21.64
CA ASP A 252 36.21 5.09 22.14
C ASP A 252 35.99 6.17 21.07
N GLY A 253 35.71 5.75 19.83
CA GLY A 253 35.10 6.66 18.84
C GLY A 253 33.74 7.21 19.32
N PRO A 254 33.26 8.35 18.80
CA PRO A 254 32.03 8.99 19.28
C PRO A 254 30.84 8.03 19.21
N LYS A 255 30.33 7.66 20.38
CA LYS A 255 29.19 6.73 20.55
C LYS A 255 27.91 7.54 20.43
N VAL A 256 27.04 7.17 19.48
CA VAL A 256 25.70 7.75 19.41
C VAL A 256 24.83 7.00 20.41
N SER A 257 24.38 7.69 21.46
CA SER A 257 23.39 7.17 22.38
C SER A 257 21.99 7.49 21.84
N CYS A 258 21.20 6.46 21.57
CA CYS A 258 19.77 6.62 21.33
C CYS A 258 19.12 6.98 22.67
N SER A 259 18.71 8.24 22.86
CA SER A 259 18.02 8.70 24.07
C SER A 259 16.60 8.12 24.16
N MET A 260 16.00 7.82 23.00
CA MET A 260 14.81 6.98 22.89
C MET A 260 15.03 5.90 21.82
N GLY A 261 14.57 4.68 22.10
CA GLY A 261 14.53 3.61 21.11
C GLY A 261 13.66 3.99 19.91
N PRO A 262 13.68 3.22 18.81
CA PRO A 262 12.89 3.53 17.61
C PRO A 262 11.40 3.68 17.95
N VAL A 263 10.89 4.91 17.90
CA VAL A 263 9.48 5.23 18.11
C VAL A 263 8.80 5.38 16.76
N ARG A 264 7.56 4.93 16.67
CA ARG A 264 6.79 5.02 15.43
C ARG A 264 6.23 6.43 15.26
N ASP A 265 6.57 7.09 14.16
CA ASP A 265 6.03 8.41 13.80
C ASP A 265 5.28 8.31 12.46
N GLY A 266 3.95 8.23 12.54
CA GLY A 266 3.05 8.12 11.40
C GLY A 266 3.33 6.90 10.49
N ARG A 267 3.72 7.17 9.24
CA ARG A 267 4.06 6.15 8.22
C ARG A 267 5.51 5.66 8.30
N GLY A 268 6.33 6.21 9.19
CA GLY A 268 7.76 5.89 9.32
C GLY A 268 8.17 5.49 10.74
N TRP A 269 9.48 5.29 10.89
CA TRP A 269 10.15 5.10 12.18
C TRP A 269 10.99 6.35 12.46
N ALA A 270 10.86 6.89 13.66
CA ALA A 270 11.68 7.98 14.16
C ALA A 270 12.60 7.45 15.25
N VAL A 271 13.88 7.76 15.15
CA VAL A 271 14.87 7.56 16.22
C VAL A 271 15.43 8.92 16.54
N ILE A 272 15.41 9.29 17.82
CA ILE A 272 16.05 10.52 18.29
C ILE A 272 17.46 10.15 18.73
N PHE A 273 18.44 10.65 18.00
CA PHE A 273 19.84 10.51 18.34
C PHE A 273 20.30 11.74 19.11
N ASP A 274 20.90 11.52 20.27
CA ASP A 274 21.65 12.58 20.93
C ASP A 274 23.06 12.61 20.33
N LEU A 275 23.38 13.70 19.65
CA LEU A 275 24.69 13.89 19.02
C LEU A 275 25.55 14.70 20.00
N PRO A 276 26.73 14.21 20.42
CA PRO A 276 27.59 14.97 21.31
C PRO A 276 28.10 16.24 20.61
N GLY A 277 27.54 17.39 20.99
CA GLY A 277 28.16 18.71 20.89
C GLY A 277 28.71 19.12 19.52
N VAL A 278 27.98 18.91 18.42
CA VAL A 278 28.19 19.76 17.24
C VAL A 278 27.54 21.11 17.52
N ALA A 279 28.34 22.07 17.98
CA ALA A 279 27.95 23.47 17.98
C ALA A 279 27.42 23.78 16.58
N ALA A 280 26.13 24.13 16.47
CA ALA A 280 25.47 24.43 15.23
C ALA A 280 26.19 25.60 14.54
N ARG A 281 27.17 25.30 13.69
CA ARG A 281 27.74 26.27 12.79
C ARG A 281 26.64 26.60 11.78
N PRO A 282 26.22 27.87 11.64
CA PRO A 282 25.22 28.22 10.64
C PRO A 282 25.70 27.74 9.26
N PRO A 283 24.78 27.25 8.41
CA PRO A 283 25.15 26.72 7.09
C PRO A 283 25.91 27.80 6.31
N PRO A 284 26.96 27.44 5.55
CA PRO A 284 27.65 28.40 4.70
C PRO A 284 26.64 28.95 3.68
N THR A 285 26.36 30.25 3.79
CA THR A 285 25.62 31.01 2.79
C THR A 285 26.43 30.98 1.50
N SER A 286 26.10 30.08 0.58
CA SER A 286 26.59 30.15 -0.78
C SER A 286 25.91 31.34 -1.47
N SER A 287 26.62 32.46 -1.54
CA SER A 287 26.24 33.59 -2.39
C SER A 287 26.42 33.20 -3.86
N ARG A 288 25.45 32.48 -4.43
CA ARG A 288 25.37 32.32 -5.88
C ARG A 288 24.65 33.54 -6.44
N SER A 289 25.46 34.53 -6.85
CA SER A 289 25.04 35.60 -7.74
C SER A 289 24.50 34.97 -9.03
N GLY A 290 23.19 35.06 -9.21
CA GLY A 290 22.48 34.57 -10.37
C GLY A 290 21.12 35.25 -10.41
N LYS A 291 21.07 36.38 -11.12
CA LYS A 291 19.84 37.10 -11.44
C LYS A 291 18.84 36.14 -12.06
N SER A 292 17.75 35.85 -11.35
CA SER A 292 16.46 35.61 -12.02
C SER A 292 15.34 36.06 -11.09
N SER A 293 14.51 36.89 -11.68
CA SER A 293 13.45 37.67 -11.07
C SER A 293 12.20 36.84 -10.83
N LEU A 294 11.50 37.20 -9.75
CA LEU A 294 10.04 37.15 -9.57
C LEU A 294 9.38 35.84 -9.08
N ARG A 295 8.65 36.05 -7.98
CA ARG A 295 7.37 35.43 -7.57
C ARG A 295 7.40 34.01 -6.99
N ASN A 296 7.42 33.94 -5.65
CA ASN A 296 6.25 33.55 -4.83
C ASN A 296 6.70 33.27 -3.38
N SER A 297 6.52 34.26 -2.50
CA SER A 297 6.65 34.10 -1.05
C SER A 297 5.38 34.64 -0.39
N GLU A 298 4.33 33.84 -0.47
CA GLU A 298 3.12 33.94 0.32
C GLU A 298 2.92 32.52 0.88
N TRP A 299 2.51 32.38 2.15
CA TRP A 299 2.56 31.17 3.00
C TRP A 299 3.77 31.03 3.93
N MET A 300 3.96 31.99 4.83
CA MET A 300 4.30 31.71 6.25
C MET A 300 4.33 33.02 7.04
N ARG A 301 3.17 33.42 7.57
CA ARG A 301 3.05 34.25 8.79
C ARG A 301 1.59 34.39 9.20
N SER A 302 1.38 34.53 10.51
CA SER A 302 0.13 34.88 11.20
C SER A 302 -0.82 33.69 11.44
N ARG A 303 -1.23 33.29 12.67
CA ARG A 303 -1.28 33.99 13.97
C ARG A 303 -1.32 32.98 15.13
N SER A 304 -0.60 33.31 16.20
CA SER A 304 -0.97 32.97 17.58
C SER A 304 -0.95 34.28 18.38
N SER A 305 -2.10 34.67 18.93
CA SER A 305 -2.24 35.65 20.03
C SER A 305 -3.73 35.93 20.30
N CYS A 306 -4.23 35.47 21.44
CA CYS A 306 -5.37 36.07 22.15
C CYS A 306 -4.85 37.30 22.93
N PRO A 307 -5.66 38.35 23.17
CA PRO A 307 -6.45 38.41 24.42
C PRO A 307 -7.76 39.25 24.35
N GLY A 308 -8.62 39.15 25.38
CA GLY A 308 -9.43 40.30 25.85
C GLY A 308 -10.98 40.22 25.89
N SER A 309 -11.52 39.66 26.98
CA SER A 309 -12.62 40.16 27.84
C SER A 309 -13.93 40.83 27.29
N ALA A 310 -15.05 40.08 27.41
CA ALA A 310 -16.37 40.36 28.06
C ALA A 310 -17.28 41.57 27.61
N PRO A 311 -18.61 41.65 27.94
CA PRO A 311 -19.42 40.80 28.85
C PRO A 311 -20.87 40.39 28.41
N ARG A 312 -21.38 39.35 29.10
CA ARG A 312 -22.75 39.10 29.65
C ARG A 312 -24.04 39.40 28.84
N ARG A 313 -24.90 38.38 28.69
CA ARG A 313 -26.18 38.15 29.44
C ARG A 313 -26.86 36.86 28.92
N ALA A 314 -27.06 35.87 29.79
CA ALA A 314 -28.36 35.45 30.38
C ALA A 314 -29.22 34.62 29.40
N ALA A 315 -29.79 33.45 29.71
CA ALA A 315 -29.95 32.71 30.95
C ALA A 315 -30.15 31.19 30.65
N THR A 316 -29.81 30.41 31.67
CA THR A 316 -30.02 29.00 32.07
C THR A 316 -31.46 28.45 31.92
N PRO A 317 -31.79 27.21 32.39
CA PRO A 317 -31.02 25.95 32.57
C PRO A 317 -31.79 24.66 32.13
N ALA A 318 -31.15 23.49 32.16
CA ALA A 318 -31.50 22.37 33.07
C ALA A 318 -30.88 21.00 32.68
N ALA A 319 -30.16 20.42 33.65
CA ALA A 319 -29.98 18.99 33.99
C ALA A 319 -29.39 18.04 32.92
N SER A 320 -28.48 17.09 33.19
CA SER A 320 -28.22 16.27 34.38
C SER A 320 -26.89 15.52 34.19
N ALA A 321 -26.14 15.34 35.29
CA ALA A 321 -24.99 14.47 35.58
C ALA A 321 -24.81 13.23 34.66
N CYS A 322 -23.64 12.86 34.15
CA CYS A 322 -22.30 12.65 34.74
C CYS A 322 -22.29 11.64 35.90
N GLY A 323 -22.13 10.36 35.56
CA GLY A 323 -21.82 9.28 36.48
C GLY A 323 -20.67 8.44 35.92
N SER A 324 -19.46 8.70 36.41
CA SER A 324 -18.27 7.88 36.22
C SER A 324 -18.39 6.58 37.01
N ARG A 325 -18.17 5.43 36.37
CA ARG A 325 -17.91 4.17 37.08
C ARG A 325 -16.82 3.37 36.37
N THR A 326 -15.62 3.47 36.92
CA THR A 326 -14.49 2.56 36.75
C THR A 326 -14.81 1.20 37.37
N MET A 327 -14.62 0.11 36.64
CA MET A 327 -14.43 -1.21 37.23
C MET A 327 -13.43 -2.04 36.40
N THR A 328 -12.47 -2.59 37.15
CA THR A 328 -11.32 -3.43 36.83
C THR A 328 -11.70 -4.79 36.25
N PRO A 329 -10.87 -5.40 35.37
CA PRO A 329 -10.97 -6.82 35.06
C PRO A 329 -10.09 -7.65 36.00
N THR A 330 -10.72 -8.54 36.77
CA THR A 330 -10.09 -9.69 37.42
C THR A 330 -9.93 -10.82 36.41
N TRP A 331 -8.70 -11.28 36.22
CA TRP A 331 -8.38 -12.56 35.59
C TRP A 331 -8.18 -13.62 36.68
N VAL A 332 -8.76 -14.81 36.48
CA VAL A 332 -8.52 -16.02 37.28
C VAL A 332 -8.61 -17.20 36.30
N PRO A 333 -7.84 -18.28 36.55
CA PRO A 333 -6.58 -18.65 35.92
C PRO A 333 -6.71 -19.37 34.57
#